data_AF-A0A843KIA0-F1
#
_entry.id   AF-A0A843KIA0-F1
#
_cell.length_a   1.000
_cell.length_b   1.000
_cell.length_c   1.000
_cell.angle_alpha   90.00
_cell.angle_beta   90.00
_cell.angle_gamma   90.00
#
_symmetry.space_group_name_H-M   'P 1'
#
loop_
_entity.id
_entity.type
_entity.pdbx_description
1 polymer ?
#
loop_
_entity_poly.entity_id
_entity_poly.type
_entity_poly.pdbx_seq_one_letter_code
_entity_poly.pdbx_strand_id
1 'polypeptide(L)'
;MSLHLNKSGLRALGIAESFVRTKSHSILAGVVMRADLRVDGLAYARASVGGDNATGAVLEIYRELDRKDINVIMLEGAVISWFNVIDLSEIWQKTGRPQICLTYKDSPGLEGYIRDYFSSPEDKVQRYRNLGERTPIRLKTGYKVYVRAHGADLKEATILLNKFTRDGRKPEPLRLASLAARAAHRQRWDS
;
A
#
# COMPACT_ATOMS: atom_id res chain seq x y z
N MET A 1 5.05 -0.98 20.24
CA MET A 1 4.63 0.43 20.41
C MET A 1 3.11 0.44 20.29
N SER A 2 2.37 0.99 21.27
CA SER A 2 0.89 0.99 21.24
C SER A 2 0.37 2.16 20.40
N LEU A 3 -0.54 1.89 19.46
CA LEU A 3 -1.21 2.93 18.67
C LEU A 3 -2.24 3.67 19.56
N HIS A 4 -2.05 4.97 19.76
CA HIS A 4 -3.05 5.79 20.44
C HIS A 4 -4.18 6.20 19.48
N LEU A 5 -5.13 5.29 19.28
CA LEU A 5 -6.18 5.38 18.24
C LEU A 5 -7.26 6.47 18.48
N ASN A 6 -7.33 7.01 19.70
CA ASN A 6 -8.35 7.99 20.09
C ASN A 6 -8.00 9.44 19.72
N LYS A 7 -6.80 9.72 19.18
CA LYS A 7 -6.40 11.09 18.82
C LYS A 7 -7.09 11.55 17.53
N SER A 8 -7.61 12.77 17.51
CA SER A 8 -8.18 13.41 16.30
C SER A 8 -7.11 13.64 15.22
N GLY A 9 -5.87 13.89 15.65
CA GLY A 9 -4.73 14.17 14.77
C GLY A 9 -4.02 12.96 14.15
N LEU A 10 -4.64 11.78 14.11
CA LEU A 10 -4.03 10.60 13.48
C LEU A 10 -3.82 10.83 11.98
N ARG A 11 -2.63 10.49 11.49
CA ARG A 11 -2.26 10.59 10.08
C ARG A 11 -1.90 9.23 9.51
N ALA A 12 -2.50 8.94 8.37
CA ALA A 12 -2.15 7.81 7.55
C ALA A 12 -1.37 8.29 6.33
N LEU A 13 -0.32 7.56 5.97
CA LEU A 13 0.27 7.60 4.64
C LEU A 13 -0.40 6.53 3.79
N GLY A 14 -1.27 6.92 2.87
CA GLY A 14 -1.83 6.02 1.87
C GLY A 14 -0.96 5.98 0.63
N ILE A 15 -0.52 4.79 0.20
CA ILE A 15 0.27 4.60 -1.02
C ILE A 15 -0.50 3.70 -1.98
N ALA A 16 -0.64 4.16 -3.20
CA ALA A 16 -1.28 3.44 -4.29
C ALA A 16 -0.46 3.59 -5.57
N GLU A 17 -0.73 2.71 -6.52
CA GLU A 17 0.03 2.60 -7.75
C GLU A 17 -0.88 2.69 -8.98
N SER A 18 -0.27 3.12 -10.09
CA SER A 18 -0.82 3.00 -11.43
C SER A 18 0.29 2.47 -12.35
N PHE A 19 -0.02 1.43 -13.14
CA PHE A 19 0.89 0.91 -14.16
C PHE A 19 0.16 0.58 -15.46
N VAL A 20 0.96 0.51 -16.53
CA VAL A 20 0.58 -0.08 -17.81
C VAL A 20 1.67 -1.09 -18.18
N ARG A 21 1.27 -2.34 -18.49
CA ARG A 21 2.22 -3.46 -18.70
C ARG A 21 3.26 -3.21 -19.80
N THR A 22 2.93 -2.39 -20.81
CA THR A 22 3.84 -2.05 -21.91
C THR A 22 4.87 -0.98 -21.56
N LYS A 23 4.76 -0.35 -20.38
CA LYS A 23 5.73 0.64 -19.88
C LYS A 23 6.77 -0.03 -19.00
N SER A 24 7.96 0.57 -18.93
CA SER A 24 9.07 0.04 -18.10
C SER A 24 8.86 0.28 -16.60
N HIS A 25 8.07 1.30 -16.24
CA HIS A 25 7.84 1.69 -14.85
C HIS A 25 6.37 1.97 -14.57
N SER A 26 5.99 1.75 -13.33
CA SER A 26 4.75 2.23 -12.71
C SER A 26 5.01 3.54 -11.97
N ILE A 27 3.92 4.25 -11.65
CA ILE A 27 3.96 5.42 -10.77
C ILE A 27 3.26 5.06 -9.46
N LEU A 28 3.99 5.19 -8.35
CA LEU A 28 3.43 5.18 -7.01
C LEU A 28 3.18 6.62 -6.58
N ALA A 29 2.06 6.83 -5.88
CA ALA A 29 1.78 8.09 -5.20
C ALA A 29 1.52 7.81 -3.72
N GLY A 30 2.07 8.64 -2.85
CA GLY A 30 1.85 8.62 -1.41
C GLY A 30 1.16 9.87 -0.94
N VAL A 31 0.08 9.72 -0.18
CA VAL A 31 -0.71 10.82 0.38
C VAL A 31 -0.70 10.72 1.90
N VAL A 32 -0.21 11.75 2.58
CA VAL A 32 -0.39 11.88 4.03
C VAL A 32 -1.70 12.60 4.29
N MET A 33 -2.59 11.94 5.00
CA MET A 33 -3.91 12.48 5.30
C MET A 33 -4.25 12.24 6.77
N ARG A 34 -4.78 13.29 7.40
CA ARG A 34 -5.30 13.27 8.76
C ARG A 34 -6.70 12.69 8.78
N ALA A 35 -7.11 12.13 9.92
CA ALA A 35 -8.41 11.45 10.06
C ALA A 35 -9.64 12.35 9.80
N ASP A 36 -9.48 13.68 9.79
CA ASP A 36 -10.50 14.66 9.40
C ASP A 36 -10.40 15.09 7.93
N LEU A 37 -9.73 14.28 7.10
CA LEU A 37 -9.57 14.44 5.65
C LEU A 37 -8.62 15.56 5.20
N ARG A 38 -7.95 16.24 6.13
CA ARG A 38 -6.89 17.18 5.77
C ARG A 38 -5.71 16.45 5.13
N VAL A 39 -5.32 16.87 3.94
CA VAL A 39 -4.11 16.39 3.25
C VAL A 39 -2.92 17.23 3.68
N ASP A 40 -1.89 16.59 4.22
CA ASP A 40 -0.70 17.23 4.77
C ASP A 40 0.58 16.91 3.97
N GLY A 41 0.49 16.09 2.92
CA GLY A 41 1.62 15.79 2.04
C GLY A 41 1.25 14.89 0.85
N LEU A 42 2.02 15.03 -0.22
CA LEU A 42 1.94 14.22 -1.43
C LEU A 42 3.37 13.98 -1.95
N ALA A 43 3.72 12.74 -2.27
CA ALA A 43 4.99 12.37 -2.89
C ALA A 43 4.77 11.29 -3.95
N TYR A 44 5.77 11.08 -4.81
CA TYR A 44 5.72 10.10 -5.89
C TYR A 44 7.01 9.29 -5.91
N ALA A 45 6.92 8.05 -6.37
CA ALA A 45 8.09 7.23 -6.68
C ALA A 45 7.79 6.34 -7.89
N ARG A 46 8.82 5.64 -8.38
CA ARG A 46 8.69 4.69 -9.48
C ARG A 46 9.08 3.30 -9.05
N ALA A 47 8.35 2.31 -9.53
CA ALA A 47 8.77 0.92 -9.46
C ALA A 47 8.83 0.34 -10.87
N SER A 48 9.76 -0.57 -11.10
CA SER A 48 9.91 -1.23 -12.40
C SER A 48 8.80 -2.25 -12.57
N VAL A 49 8.20 -2.30 -13.77
CA VAL A 49 7.19 -3.31 -14.10
C VAL A 49 7.88 -4.67 -14.20
N GLY A 50 7.46 -5.64 -13.38
CA GLY A 50 8.15 -6.95 -13.26
C GLY A 50 9.35 -6.98 -12.33
N GLY A 51 9.81 -5.82 -11.85
CA GLY A 51 11.01 -5.73 -11.01
C GLY A 51 10.80 -6.19 -9.57
N ASP A 52 11.77 -5.86 -8.72
CA ASP A 52 11.80 -6.19 -7.29
C ASP A 52 12.09 -4.97 -6.40
N ASN A 53 11.85 -3.77 -6.92
CA ASN A 53 12.12 -2.48 -6.27
C ASN A 53 10.89 -1.81 -5.63
N ALA A 54 9.73 -2.47 -5.56
CA ALA A 54 8.51 -1.87 -4.99
C ALA A 54 8.67 -1.46 -3.52
N THR A 55 9.36 -2.26 -2.70
CA THR A 55 9.68 -1.90 -1.31
C THR A 55 10.50 -0.61 -1.24
N GLY A 56 11.50 -0.47 -2.11
CA GLY A 56 12.34 0.73 -2.21
C GLY A 56 11.53 1.97 -2.56
N ALA A 57 10.61 1.86 -3.53
CA ALA A 57 9.72 2.95 -3.94
C ALA A 57 8.78 3.42 -2.81
N VAL A 58 8.26 2.47 -2.00
CA VAL A 58 7.46 2.80 -0.81
C VAL A 58 8.29 3.57 0.23
N LEU A 59 9.53 3.14 0.47
CA LEU A 59 10.46 3.79 1.41
C LEU A 59 10.96 5.13 0.91
N GLU A 60 11.06 5.33 -0.40
CA GLU A 60 11.36 6.61 -1.04
C GLU A 60 10.25 7.62 -0.72
N ILE A 61 8.99 7.29 -1.02
CA ILE A 61 7.84 8.12 -0.66
C ILE A 61 7.85 8.49 0.83
N TYR A 62 8.06 7.50 1.71
CA TYR A 62 8.07 7.73 3.16
C TYR A 62 9.17 8.72 3.57
N ARG A 63 10.38 8.59 3.01
CA ARG A 63 11.53 9.46 3.31
C ARG A 63 11.35 10.86 2.73
N GLU A 64 10.87 10.98 1.48
CA GLU A 64 10.65 12.28 0.83
C GLU A 64 9.64 13.15 1.58
N LEU A 65 8.61 12.53 2.15
CA LEU A 65 7.64 13.25 2.98
C LEU A 65 8.26 13.78 4.28
N ASP A 66 9.30 13.12 4.80
CA ASP A 66 10.03 13.44 6.04
C ASP A 66 9.11 13.77 7.24
N ARG A 67 8.07 12.95 7.45
CA ARG A 67 7.03 13.19 8.45
C ARG A 67 7.09 12.22 9.61
N LYS A 68 7.54 12.71 10.77
CA LYS A 68 7.55 11.94 12.03
C LYS A 68 6.16 11.67 12.61
N ASP A 69 5.15 12.42 12.17
CA ASP A 69 3.76 12.34 12.64
C ASP A 69 2.88 11.34 11.87
N ILE A 70 3.44 10.58 10.92
CA ILE A 70 2.75 9.44 10.29
C ILE A 70 2.56 8.33 11.34
N ASN A 71 1.30 7.93 11.56
CA ASN A 71 0.95 6.90 12.54
C ASN A 71 0.79 5.51 11.92
N VAL A 72 0.39 5.44 10.64
CA VAL A 72 0.16 4.18 9.92
C VAL A 72 0.47 4.37 8.44
N ILE A 73 1.00 3.34 7.81
CA ILE A 73 1.15 3.23 6.35
C ILE A 73 0.04 2.31 5.83
N MET A 74 -0.76 2.79 4.88
CA MET A 74 -1.75 1.99 4.18
C MET A 74 -1.27 1.75 2.75
N LEU A 75 -1.33 0.51 2.28
CA LEU A 75 -0.91 0.13 0.94
C LEU A 75 -2.08 -0.44 0.15
N GLU A 76 -2.22 -0.04 -1.12
CA GLU A 76 -3.14 -0.69 -2.06
C GLU A 76 -2.44 -1.87 -2.74
N GLY A 77 -2.58 -3.05 -2.15
CA GLY A 77 -1.92 -4.28 -2.60
C GLY A 77 -0.48 -4.42 -2.06
N ALA A 78 -0.04 -5.67 -1.92
CA ALA A 78 1.34 -6.03 -1.53
C ALA A 78 2.15 -6.57 -2.73
N VAL A 79 1.49 -6.71 -3.87
CA VAL A 79 2.11 -7.07 -5.14
C VAL A 79 1.59 -6.06 -6.15
N ILE A 80 2.48 -5.19 -6.61
CA ILE A 80 2.16 -4.08 -7.52
C ILE A 80 2.96 -4.25 -8.82
N SER A 81 2.73 -3.38 -9.80
CA SER A 81 3.62 -3.22 -10.95
C SER A 81 3.98 -4.54 -11.64
N TRP A 82 2.99 -5.42 -11.83
CA TRP A 82 3.16 -6.75 -12.40
C TRP A 82 4.17 -7.61 -11.63
N PHE A 83 3.74 -8.23 -10.53
CA PHE A 83 4.54 -9.14 -9.70
C PHE A 83 5.75 -8.52 -8.98
N ASN A 84 5.77 -7.20 -8.78
CA ASN A 84 6.75 -6.52 -7.93
C ASN A 84 6.26 -6.55 -6.47
N VAL A 85 6.87 -7.44 -5.68
CA VAL A 85 6.42 -7.77 -4.32
C VAL A 85 6.96 -6.74 -3.31
N ILE A 86 6.08 -6.22 -2.47
CA ILE A 86 6.42 -5.31 -1.37
C ILE A 86 6.74 -6.12 -0.11
N ASP A 87 7.93 -5.96 0.43
CA ASP A 87 8.32 -6.56 1.71
C ASP A 87 7.80 -5.71 2.88
N LEU A 88 6.70 -6.17 3.49
CA LEU A 88 6.06 -5.50 4.63
C LEU A 88 6.93 -5.54 5.89
N SER A 89 7.73 -6.59 6.06
CA SER A 89 8.64 -6.70 7.20
C SER A 89 9.76 -5.68 7.10
N GLU A 90 10.35 -5.53 5.91
CA GLU A 90 11.40 -4.53 5.67
C GLU A 90 10.87 -3.10 5.91
N ILE A 91 9.67 -2.78 5.42
CA ILE A 91 9.06 -1.45 5.67
C ILE A 91 8.86 -1.23 7.17
N TRP A 92 8.43 -2.27 7.91
CA TRP A 92 8.19 -2.13 9.34
C TRP A 92 9.49 -1.86 10.09
N GLN A 93 10.54 -2.62 9.77
CA GLN A 93 11.86 -2.47 10.38
C GLN A 93 12.45 -1.08 10.12
N LYS A 94 12.31 -0.54 8.90
CA LYS A 94 12.90 0.75 8.52
C LYS A 94 12.09 1.96 8.96
N THR A 95 10.77 1.85 9.06
CA THR A 95 9.90 2.99 9.40
C THR A 95 9.45 2.99 10.85
N GLY A 96 9.46 1.82 11.51
CA GLY A 96 8.82 1.59 12.81
C GLY A 96 7.31 1.81 12.78
N ARG A 97 6.70 1.94 11.58
CA ARG A 97 5.28 2.27 11.44
C ARG A 97 4.45 1.03 11.14
N PRO A 98 3.32 0.86 11.85
CA PRO A 98 2.32 -0.15 11.50
C PRO A 98 1.88 -0.01 10.05
N GLN A 99 1.64 -1.14 9.40
CA GLN A 99 1.21 -1.22 8.02
C GLN A 99 -0.09 -1.99 7.88
N ILE A 100 -0.91 -1.51 6.95
CA ILE A 100 -2.16 -2.17 6.56
C ILE A 100 -2.19 -2.22 5.04
N CYS A 101 -1.93 -3.39 4.49
CA CYS A 101 -2.07 -3.64 3.07
C CYS A 101 -3.49 -4.13 2.76
N LEU A 102 -4.19 -3.45 1.84
CA LEU A 102 -5.56 -3.75 1.44
C LEU A 102 -5.64 -4.35 0.05
N THR A 103 -6.50 -5.35 -0.09
CA THR A 103 -7.00 -5.83 -1.38
C THR A 103 -8.52 -5.98 -1.30
N TYR A 104 -9.19 -5.85 -2.45
CA TYR A 104 -10.67 -5.73 -2.50
C TYR A 104 -11.38 -6.96 -3.06
N LYS A 105 -10.62 -7.97 -3.49
CA LYS A 105 -11.11 -9.21 -4.06
C LYS A 105 -10.32 -10.36 -3.48
N ASP A 106 -11.01 -11.47 -3.33
CA ASP A 106 -10.33 -12.74 -3.13
C ASP A 106 -9.59 -13.14 -4.42
N SER A 107 -8.53 -13.91 -4.30
CA SER A 107 -7.80 -14.41 -5.46
C SER A 107 -7.16 -15.75 -5.15
N PRO A 108 -7.07 -16.67 -6.13
CA PRO A 108 -6.44 -18.00 -5.93
C PRO A 108 -4.94 -17.92 -5.61
N GLY A 109 -4.34 -16.73 -5.70
CA GLY A 109 -2.94 -16.47 -5.42
C GLY A 109 -2.17 -16.12 -6.71
N LEU A 110 -0.90 -15.78 -6.56
CA LEU A 110 -0.04 -15.35 -7.67
C LEU A 110 1.11 -16.30 -7.98
N GLU A 111 1.35 -17.32 -7.16
CA GLU A 111 2.54 -18.17 -7.28
C GLU A 111 2.64 -18.87 -8.64
N GLY A 112 1.56 -19.49 -9.12
CA GLY A 112 1.56 -20.15 -10.45
C GLY A 112 1.93 -19.18 -11.57
N TYR A 113 1.28 -18.02 -11.60
CA TYR A 113 1.59 -16.98 -12.57
C TYR A 113 3.04 -16.47 -12.49
N ILE A 114 3.60 -16.33 -11.28
CA ILE A 114 5.00 -15.93 -11.12
C ILE A 114 5.92 -16.98 -11.78
N ARG A 115 5.64 -18.27 -11.60
CA ARG A 115 6.42 -19.35 -12.22
C ARG A 115 6.28 -19.39 -13.74
N ASP A 116 5.10 -19.05 -14.26
CA ASP A 116 4.84 -19.05 -15.70
C ASP A 116 5.50 -17.87 -16.42
N TYR A 117 5.58 -16.71 -15.76
CA TYR A 117 6.00 -15.46 -16.40
C TYR A 117 7.48 -15.09 -16.22
N PHE A 118 8.20 -15.71 -15.27
CA PHE A 118 9.59 -15.36 -14.97
C PHE A 118 10.51 -16.56 -15.14
N SER A 119 11.69 -16.35 -15.74
CA SER A 119 12.71 -17.38 -15.97
C SER A 119 13.44 -17.84 -14.70
N SER A 120 13.44 -17.03 -13.65
CA SER A 120 14.04 -17.33 -12.34
C SER A 120 13.07 -16.90 -11.23
N PRO A 121 11.96 -17.63 -11.05
CA PRO A 121 10.85 -17.19 -10.21
C PRO A 121 11.09 -17.38 -8.70
N GLU A 122 12.10 -18.14 -8.29
CA GLU A 122 12.26 -18.66 -6.92
C GLU A 122 12.27 -17.55 -5.86
N ASP A 123 13.10 -16.52 -6.06
CA ASP A 123 13.20 -15.39 -5.13
C ASP A 123 11.88 -14.62 -5.04
N LYS A 124 11.22 -14.40 -6.19
CA LYS A 124 9.95 -13.67 -6.27
C LYS A 124 8.81 -14.46 -5.64
N VAL A 125 8.78 -15.79 -5.83
CA VAL A 125 7.87 -16.71 -5.14
C VAL A 125 8.12 -16.67 -3.64
N GLN A 126 9.37 -16.69 -3.19
CA GLN A 126 9.68 -16.63 -1.77
C GLN A 126 9.23 -15.32 -1.15
N ARG A 127 9.49 -14.17 -1.81
CA ARG A 127 8.96 -12.86 -1.39
C ARG A 127 7.43 -12.88 -1.30
N TYR A 128 6.76 -13.45 -2.29
CA TYR A 128 5.30 -13.57 -2.29
C TYR A 128 4.78 -14.41 -1.12
N ARG A 129 5.41 -15.56 -0.83
CA ARG A 129 5.05 -16.44 0.30
C ARG A 129 5.26 -15.74 1.64
N ASN A 130 6.33 -14.95 1.78
CA ASN A 130 6.62 -14.18 2.99
C ASN A 130 5.54 -13.14 3.33
N LEU A 131 4.68 -12.76 2.38
CA LEU A 131 3.53 -11.88 2.65
C LEU A 131 2.50 -12.52 3.58
N GLY A 132 2.47 -13.85 3.65
CA GLY A 132 1.46 -14.60 4.38
C GLY A 132 0.03 -14.42 3.86
N GLU A 133 -0.90 -14.97 4.63
CA GLU A 133 -2.33 -14.97 4.31
C GLU A 133 -2.99 -13.61 4.54
N ARG A 134 -4.05 -13.35 3.78
CA ARG A 134 -4.90 -12.16 3.98
C ARG A 134 -6.07 -12.53 4.87
N THR A 135 -6.36 -11.70 5.87
CA THR A 135 -7.54 -11.88 6.70
C THR A 135 -8.70 -11.03 6.16
N PRO A 136 -9.90 -11.61 5.93
CA PRO A 136 -11.08 -10.84 5.58
C PRO A 136 -11.59 -10.06 6.78
N ILE A 137 -11.96 -8.79 6.57
CA ILE A 137 -12.66 -7.97 7.56
C ILE A 137 -13.86 -7.28 6.93
N ARG A 138 -14.80 -6.86 7.76
CA ARG A 138 -15.95 -6.03 7.35
C ARG A 138 -15.79 -4.61 7.87
N LEU A 139 -15.85 -3.64 6.96
CA LEU A 139 -15.80 -2.22 7.28
C LEU A 139 -17.16 -1.74 7.83
N LYS A 140 -17.16 -0.60 8.53
CA LYS A 140 -18.37 0.08 9.01
C LYS A 140 -19.35 0.44 7.89
N THR A 141 -18.83 0.59 6.67
CA THR A 141 -19.58 0.86 5.44
C THR A 141 -20.28 -0.39 4.89
N GLY A 142 -20.11 -1.55 5.53
CA GLY A 142 -20.71 -2.82 5.15
C GLY A 142 -19.87 -3.65 4.17
N TYR A 143 -18.83 -3.08 3.55
CA TYR A 143 -17.99 -3.75 2.55
C TYR A 143 -16.98 -4.72 3.19
N LYS A 144 -16.74 -5.85 2.51
CA LYS A 144 -15.68 -6.81 2.84
C LYS A 144 -14.38 -6.40 2.14
N VAL A 145 -13.28 -6.38 2.89
CA VAL A 145 -11.92 -6.17 2.36
C VAL A 145 -10.97 -7.23 2.94
N TYR A 146 -9.84 -7.45 2.28
CA TYR A 146 -8.83 -8.43 2.67
C TYR A 146 -7.55 -7.70 3.06
N VAL A 147 -7.04 -7.99 4.26
CA VAL A 147 -5.99 -7.22 4.90
C VAL A 147 -4.79 -8.09 5.23
N ARG A 148 -3.59 -7.56 5.02
CA ARG A 148 -2.37 -7.95 5.73
C ARG A 148 -1.98 -6.82 6.66
N ALA A 149 -1.88 -7.11 7.95
CA ALA A 149 -1.44 -6.15 8.95
C ALA A 149 -0.04 -6.54 9.42
N HIS A 150 0.86 -5.56 9.51
CA HIS A 150 2.21 -5.77 10.06
C HIS A 150 2.50 -4.66 11.08
N GLY A 151 2.92 -5.03 12.29
CA GLY A 151 3.13 -4.06 13.37
C GLY A 151 1.85 -3.46 13.96
N ALA A 152 0.69 -4.00 13.63
CA ALA A 152 -0.61 -3.75 14.25
C ALA A 152 -1.41 -5.07 14.29
N ASP A 153 -2.27 -5.22 15.29
CA ASP A 153 -3.22 -6.33 15.32
C ASP A 153 -4.44 -6.07 14.39
N LEU A 154 -5.26 -7.10 14.18
CA LEU A 154 -6.43 -7.01 13.29
C LEU A 154 -7.50 -6.02 13.81
N LYS A 155 -7.63 -5.85 15.13
CA LYS A 155 -8.58 -4.92 15.73
C LYS A 155 -8.13 -3.48 15.50
N GLU A 156 -6.85 -3.19 15.76
CA GLU A 156 -6.22 -1.91 15.47
C GLU A 156 -6.34 -1.56 13.98
N ALA A 157 -6.04 -2.53 13.10
CA ALA A 157 -6.19 -2.35 11.66
C ALA A 157 -7.63 -2.02 11.26
N THR A 158 -8.61 -2.73 11.83
CA THR A 158 -10.04 -2.48 11.56
C THR A 158 -10.47 -1.09 12.02
N ILE A 159 -10.03 -0.65 13.20
CA ILE A 159 -10.31 0.70 13.72
C ILE A 159 -9.72 1.76 12.80
N LEU A 160 -8.44 1.63 12.42
CA LEU A 160 -7.75 2.55 11.53
C LEU A 160 -8.46 2.64 10.17
N LEU A 161 -8.78 1.49 9.57
CA LEU A 161 -9.50 1.46 8.30
C LEU A 161 -10.86 2.12 8.37
N ASN A 162 -11.63 1.86 9.44
CA ASN A 162 -12.92 2.52 9.65
C ASN A 162 -12.78 4.02 9.89
N LYS A 163 -11.68 4.49 10.50
CA LYS A 163 -11.42 5.92 10.74
C LYS A 163 -11.14 6.66 9.44
N PHE A 164 -10.40 6.04 8.53
CA PHE A 164 -10.00 6.65 7.25
C PHE A 164 -10.93 6.33 6.08
N THR A 165 -11.94 5.47 6.25
CA THR A 165 -12.93 5.17 5.21
C THR A 165 -14.20 6.00 5.45
N ARG A 166 -14.50 6.92 4.53
CA ARG A 166 -15.73 7.72 4.56
C ARG A 166 -16.91 6.92 4.02
N ASP A 167 -16.75 6.37 2.82
CA ASP A 167 -17.74 5.55 2.13
C ASP A 167 -17.05 4.41 1.34
N GLY A 168 -17.86 3.53 0.76
CA GLY A 168 -17.36 2.44 -0.06
C GLY A 168 -16.40 1.52 0.69
N ARG A 169 -15.42 0.99 -0.05
CA ARG A 169 -14.45 0.00 0.46
C ARG A 169 -13.03 0.54 0.63
N LYS A 170 -12.77 1.78 0.22
CA LYS A 170 -11.42 2.31 0.02
C LYS A 170 -11.15 3.46 0.99
N PRO A 171 -10.15 3.37 1.88
CA PRO A 171 -9.74 4.48 2.72
C PRO A 171 -9.39 5.72 1.90
N GLU A 172 -9.76 6.89 2.36
CA GLU A 172 -9.56 8.18 1.69
C GLU A 172 -8.09 8.47 1.32
N PRO A 173 -7.08 8.16 2.16
CA PRO A 173 -5.67 8.32 1.78
C PRO A 173 -5.31 7.48 0.55
N LEU A 174 -5.79 6.22 0.49
CA LEU A 174 -5.58 5.32 -0.65
C LEU A 174 -6.38 5.75 -1.88
N ARG A 175 -7.61 6.24 -1.68
CA ARG A 175 -8.45 6.73 -2.78
C ARG A 175 -7.77 7.90 -3.49
N LEU A 176 -7.28 8.88 -2.73
CA LEU A 176 -6.59 10.04 -3.28
C LEU A 176 -5.24 9.65 -3.91
N ALA A 177 -4.44 8.81 -3.25
CA ALA A 177 -3.19 8.30 -3.80
C ALA A 177 -3.41 7.61 -5.16
N SER A 178 -4.46 6.78 -5.29
CA SER A 178 -4.78 6.07 -6.53
C SER A 178 -5.15 7.03 -7.66
N LEU A 179 -5.90 8.10 -7.36
CA LEU A 179 -6.20 9.15 -8.33
C LEU A 179 -4.95 9.91 -8.74
N ALA A 180 -4.09 10.25 -7.78
CA ALA A 180 -2.84 10.96 -8.01
C ALA A 180 -1.86 10.15 -8.87
N ALA A 181 -1.70 8.85 -8.60
CA ALA A 181 -0.88 7.94 -9.38
C ALA A 181 -1.37 7.84 -10.82
N ARG A 182 -2.69 7.66 -11.01
CA ARG A 182 -3.30 7.59 -12.36
C ARG A 182 -3.15 8.90 -13.13
N ALA A 183 -3.33 10.04 -12.47
CA ALA A 183 -3.16 11.34 -13.11
C ALA A 183 -1.71 11.58 -13.53
N ALA A 184 -0.75 11.29 -12.65
CA ALA A 184 0.68 11.42 -12.94
C ALA A 184 1.13 10.47 -14.08
N HIS A 185 0.66 9.22 -14.08
CA HIS A 185 0.97 8.26 -15.13
C HIS A 185 0.46 8.72 -16.51
N ARG A 186 -0.63 9.50 -16.60
CA ARG A 186 -1.14 10.04 -17.87
C ARG A 186 -0.43 11.29 -18.36
N GLN A 187 0.11 12.11 -17.46
CA GLN A 187 0.57 13.46 -17.78
C GLN A 187 2.09 13.63 -17.76
N ARG A 188 2.81 12.88 -16.92
CA ARG A 188 4.20 13.21 -16.55
C ARG A 188 5.28 12.30 -17.12
N TRP A 189 4.95 11.15 -17.70
CA TRP A 189 5.96 10.10 -17.92
C TRP A 189 5.91 9.40 -19.28
N ASP A 190 5.26 10.03 -20.26
CA ASP A 190 5.40 9.70 -21.69
C ASP A 190 6.52 10.51 -22.37
N SER A 191 7.35 11.22 -21.60
CA SER A 191 8.53 11.97 -22.05
C SER A 191 9.80 11.15 -21.87
#